data_AF-A0A847H1V4-F1
#
_entry.id   AF-A0A847H1V4-F1
#
_cell.length_a   1.000
_cell.length_b   1.000
_cell.length_c   1.000
_cell.angle_alpha   90.00
_cell.angle_beta   90.00
_cell.angle_gamma   90.00
#
_symmetry.space_group_name_H-M   'P 1'
#
loop_
_entity.id
_entity.type
_entity.pdbx_description
1 polymer ?
#
loop_
_entity_poly.entity_id
_entity_poly.type
_entity_poly.pdbx_seq_one_letter_code
_entity_poly.pdbx_strand_id
1 'polypeptide(L)' 'MVKKGFSVQKVVDALNKKYGRNDSGQNLTNKLHRGTLKYREALEIADVIGYKIEWIEK' A
#
# COMPACT_ATOMS: atom_id res chain seq x y z
N MET A 1 -6.20 12.81 -6.80
CA MET A 1 -5.68 12.38 -8.11
C MET A 1 -4.52 11.40 -7.89
N VAL A 2 -4.79 10.11 -8.12
CA VAL A 2 -3.80 9.04 -8.12
C VAL A 2 -2.95 9.20 -9.37
N LYS A 3 -1.70 9.64 -9.25
CA LYS A 3 -0.79 9.73 -10.41
C LYS A 3 -0.28 8.31 -10.72
N LYS A 4 -0.55 7.86 -11.96
CA LYS A 4 -0.16 6.56 -12.57
C LYS A 4 -0.97 5.32 -12.12
N GLY A 5 -2.21 5.22 -12.62
CA GLY A 5 -2.85 3.95 -13.00
C GLY A 5 -3.34 2.98 -11.90
N PHE A 6 -2.83 3.07 -10.68
CA PHE A 6 -3.23 2.20 -9.55
C PHE A 6 -4.15 2.94 -8.60
N SER A 7 -5.47 2.81 -8.76
CA SER A 7 -6.40 3.28 -7.74
C SER A 7 -6.08 2.61 -6.40
N VAL A 8 -6.28 3.34 -5.28
CA VAL A 8 -6.12 2.77 -3.93
C VAL A 8 -6.91 1.47 -3.79
N GLN A 9 -8.07 1.39 -4.46
CA GLN A 9 -8.87 0.18 -4.52
C GLN A 9 -8.14 -0.98 -5.21
N LYS A 10 -7.51 -0.77 -6.37
CA LYS A 10 -6.71 -1.82 -7.04
C LYS A 10 -5.54 -2.30 -6.19
N VAL A 11 -4.90 -1.40 -5.44
CA VAL A 11 -3.81 -1.76 -4.51
C VAL A 11 -4.36 -2.66 -3.41
N VAL A 12 -5.48 -2.29 -2.79
CA VAL A 12 -6.11 -3.10 -1.74
C VAL A 12 -6.61 -4.45 -2.27
N ASP A 13 -7.24 -4.48 -3.43
CA ASP A 13 -7.73 -5.72 -4.03
C ASP A 13 -6.56 -6.68 -4.31
N ALA A 14 -5.43 -6.15 -4.81
CA ALA A 14 -4.22 -6.95 -5.04
C ALA A 14 -3.54 -7.38 -3.73
N LEU A 15 -3.52 -6.53 -2.70
CA LEU A 15 -3.03 -6.88 -1.36
C LEU A 15 -3.86 -8.01 -0.74
N ASN A 16 -5.19 -7.88 -0.81
CA ASN A 16 -6.12 -8.89 -0.30
C ASN A 16 -5.95 -10.21 -1.06
N LYS A 17 -5.78 -10.16 -2.39
CA LYS A 17 -5.57 -11.36 -3.22
C LYS A 17 -4.21 -12.03 -2.98
N LYS A 18 -3.12 -11.26 -2.85
CA LYS A 18 -1.75 -11.79 -2.72
C LYS A 18 -1.41 -12.23 -1.30
N TYR A 19 -1.90 -11.49 -0.30
CA TYR A 19 -1.56 -11.70 1.11
C TYR A 19 -2.72 -12.20 1.98
N GLY A 20 -3.90 -12.47 1.39
CA GLY A 20 -5.07 -12.96 2.12
C GLY A 20 -5.62 -11.96 3.14
N ARG A 21 -5.39 -10.67 2.92
CA ARG A 21 -5.87 -9.60 3.80
C ARG A 21 -7.35 -9.32 3.59
N ASN A 22 -7.98 -8.72 4.60
CA ASN A 22 -9.36 -8.24 4.53
C ASN A 22 -9.39 -6.72 4.81
N ASP A 23 -8.55 -5.99 4.09
CA ASP A 23 -8.49 -4.52 4.20
C ASP A 23 -9.42 -3.87 3.17
N SER A 24 -9.87 -2.64 3.45
CA SER A 24 -10.65 -1.82 2.52
C SER A 24 -9.81 -0.64 2.00
N GLY A 25 -10.15 -0.15 0.80
CA GLY A 25 -9.53 1.05 0.21
C GLY A 25 -9.57 2.27 1.16
N GLN A 26 -10.66 2.39 1.92
CA GLN A 26 -10.84 3.43 2.91
C GLN A 26 -9.94 3.24 4.15
N ASN A 27 -9.74 2.00 4.62
CA ASN A 27 -8.83 1.74 5.73
C ASN A 27 -7.38 2.06 5.36
N LEU A 28 -6.95 1.67 4.15
CA LEU A 28 -5.62 2.01 3.66
C LEU A 28 -5.44 3.53 3.52
N THR A 29 -6.44 4.23 2.97
CA THR A 29 -6.43 5.70 2.87
C THR A 29 -6.31 6.36 4.24
N ASN A 30 -7.07 5.87 5.23
CA ASN A 30 -7.03 6.39 6.59
C ASN A 30 -5.66 6.16 7.26
N LYS A 31 -5.04 4.98 7.07
CA LYS A 31 -3.69 4.69 7.58
C LYS A 31 -2.63 5.60 6.99
N LEU A 32 -2.70 5.84 5.67
CA LEU A 32 -1.80 6.77 4.97
C LEU A 32 -1.96 8.20 5.50
N HIS A 33 -3.20 8.68 5.64
CA HIS A 33 -3.47 10.03 6.13
C HIS A 33 -3.08 10.22 7.60
N ARG A 34 -3.24 9.19 8.45
CA ARG A 34 -2.91 9.25 9.87
C ARG A 34 -1.44 8.93 10.17
N GLY A 35 -0.66 8.53 9.17
CA GLY A 35 0.72 8.10 9.36
C GLY A 35 0.86 6.82 10.19
N THR A 36 -0.20 6.00 10.27
CA THR A 36 -0.22 4.76 11.08
C THR A 36 0.08 3.51 10.26
N LEU A 37 0.60 3.69 9.04
CA LEU A 37 0.99 2.59 8.16
C LEU A 37 2.15 1.81 8.79
N LYS A 38 1.97 0.51 9.05
CA LYS A 38 3.05 -0.32 9.56
C LYS A 38 4.08 -0.58 8.47
N TYR A 39 5.32 -0.80 8.89
CA TYR A 39 6.43 -1.07 7.96
C TYR A 39 6.15 -2.24 6.99
N ARG A 40 5.62 -3.36 7.50
CA ARG A 40 5.21 -4.50 6.67
C ARG A 40 4.19 -4.11 5.60
N GLU A 41 3.22 -3.25 5.94
CA GLU A 41 2.20 -2.80 4.99
C GLU A 41 2.83 -1.95 3.88
N ALA A 42 3.81 -1.11 4.21
CA ALA A 42 4.54 -0.33 3.21
C ALA A 42 5.29 -1.24 2.23
N LEU A 43 5.95 -2.29 2.73
CA LEU A 43 6.63 -3.29 1.88
C LEU A 43 5.65 -4.03 0.97
N GLU A 44 4.53 -4.51 1.51
CA GLU A 44 3.50 -5.22 0.73
C GLU A 44 2.89 -4.30 -0.35
N ILE A 45 2.64 -3.03 -0.02
CA ILE A 45 2.16 -2.05 -0.99
C ILE A 45 3.18 -1.90 -2.10
N ALA A 46 4.45 -1.62 -1.76
CA ALA A 46 5.52 -1.44 -2.73
C ALA A 46 5.64 -2.64 -3.67
N ASP A 47 5.65 -3.85 -3.14
CA ASP A 47 5.68 -5.09 -3.92
C ASP A 47 4.48 -5.21 -4.88
N VAL A 48 3.27 -4.88 -4.43
CA VAL A 48 2.05 -4.90 -5.27
C VAL A 48 2.06 -3.85 -6.38
N ILE A 49 2.61 -2.66 -6.11
CA ILE A 49 2.71 -1.60 -7.12
C ILE A 49 3.95 -1.75 -8.02
N GLY A 50 4.80 -2.75 -7.79
CA GLY A 50 6.02 -3.01 -8.57
C GLY A 50 7.20 -2.09 -8.21
N TYR A 51 7.27 -1.63 -6.97
CA TYR A 51 8.33 -0.78 -6.43
C TYR A 51 9.09 -1.47 -5.30
N LYS A 52 10.32 -1.02 -5.05
CA LYS A 52 11.12 -1.39 -3.88
C LYS A 52 11.26 -0.22 -2.92
N ILE A 53 11.28 -0.50 -1.63
CA ILE A 53 11.64 0.49 -0.60
C ILE A 53 13.13 0.31 -0.30
N GLU A 54 13.88 1.41 -0.28
CA GLU A 54 15.31 1.44 0.05
C GLU A 54 15.59 2.49 1.14
N TRP A 55 16.52 2.18 2.03
CA TRP A 55 17.01 3.07 3.07
C TRP A 55 18.34 3.62 2.61
N ILE A 56 18.40 4.94 2.50
CA ILE A 56 19.60 5.65 2.09
C ILE A 56 20.09 6.39 3.33
N GLU A 57 21.34 6.13 3.74
CA GLU A 57 21.98 6.93 4.77
C GLU A 57 22.07 8.40 4.32
N LYS A 58 21.98 9.29 5.30
CA LYS A 58 21.87 10.73 5.04
C LYS A 58 23.20 11.37 4.69
#